data_AF-A0AAV5ZY71-F1
#
_entry.id   AF-A0AAV5ZY71-F1
#
_cell.length_a   1.000
_cell.length_b   1.000
_cell.length_c   1.000
_cell.angle_alpha   90.00
_cell.angle_beta   90.00
_cell.angle_gamma   90.00
#
_symmetry.space_group_name_H-M   'P 1'
#
loop_
_entity.id
_entity.type
_entity.pdbx_description
1 polymer ?
#
loop_
_entity_poly.entity_id
_entity_poly.type
_entity_poly.pdbx_seq_one_letter_code
_entity_poly.pdbx_strand_id
1 'polypeptide(L)' 'MGRILERAEQCWSGGVEPREFWKATGATEEIAHGVFFVHAFANVTVVRAGRGLVLVDTANYVGRDRTFAAVRAIDPAPL' A
#
# COMPACT_ATOMS: atom_id res chain seq x y z
N MET A 1 6.13 1.98 -15.56
CA MET A 1 4.97 1.54 -14.77
C MET A 1 5.17 2.12 -13.37
N GLY A 2 4.19 2.12 -12.46
CA GLY A 2 4.45 2.68 -11.13
C GLY A 2 5.42 1.79 -10.33
N ARG A 3 6.09 2.32 -9.31
CA ARG A 3 7.11 1.58 -8.52
C ARG A 3 6.54 0.32 -7.88
N ILE A 4 5.29 0.36 -7.44
CA ILE A 4 4.64 -0.79 -6.79
C ILE A 4 4.29 -1.86 -7.81
N LEU A 5 3.71 -1.47 -8.96
CA LEU A 5 3.41 -2.40 -10.04
C LEU A 5 4.68 -3.03 -10.63
N GLU A 6 5.75 -2.25 -10.81
CA GLU A 6 7.06 -2.78 -11.24
C GLU A 6 7.63 -3.78 -10.23
N ARG A 7 7.53 -3.50 -8.93
CA ARG A 7 7.97 -4.44 -7.90
C ARG A 7 7.11 -5.71 -7.88
N ALA A 8 5.81 -5.59 -8.08
CA ALA A 8 4.91 -6.74 -8.17
C ALA A 8 5.29 -7.66 -9.34
N GLU A 9 5.58 -7.09 -10.51
CA GLU A 9 6.05 -7.86 -11.66
C GLU A 9 7.41 -8.52 -11.41
N GLN A 10 8.34 -7.84 -10.75
CA GLN A 10 9.61 -8.45 -10.35
C GLN A 10 9.40 -9.62 -9.38
N CYS A 11 8.50 -9.49 -8.40
CA CYS A 11 8.17 -10.60 -7.50
C CYS A 11 7.58 -11.79 -8.27
N TRP A 12 6.68 -11.53 -9.22
CA TRP A 12 6.02 -12.57 -10.01
C TRP A 12 6.96 -13.27 -11.00
N SER A 13 7.87 -12.51 -11.62
CA SER A 13 8.84 -13.01 -12.60
C SER A 13 10.12 -13.60 -11.99
N GLY A 14 10.28 -13.58 -10.67
CA GLY A 14 11.49 -14.06 -9.99
C GLY A 14 12.66 -13.07 -10.00
N GLY A 15 12.42 -11.80 -10.32
CA GLY A 15 13.41 -10.71 -10.27
C GLY A 15 13.69 -10.17 -8.85
N VAL A 16 13.14 -10.80 -7.81
CA VAL A 16 13.31 -10.40 -6.41
C VAL A 16 13.78 -11.59 -5.59
N GLU A 17 14.86 -11.40 -4.84
CA GLU A 17 15.35 -12.41 -3.89
C GLU A 17 14.32 -12.68 -2.77
N PRO A 18 14.07 -13.94 -2.38
CA PRO A 18 13.02 -14.29 -1.40
C PRO A 18 13.12 -13.53 -0.06
N ARG A 19 14.34 -13.21 0.38
CA ARG A 19 14.59 -12.43 1.60
C ARG A 19 14.07 -10.99 1.55
N GLU A 20 13.60 -10.54 0.39
CA GLU A 20 13.12 -9.17 0.18
C GLU A 20 11.61 -9.08 0.00
N PHE A 21 10.88 -10.18 -0.04
CA PHE A 21 9.42 -10.19 -0.24
C PHE A 21 8.65 -9.45 0.87
N TRP A 22 9.21 -9.45 2.08
CA TRP A 22 8.59 -8.83 3.26
C TRP A 22 9.13 -7.43 3.57
N LYS A 23 10.08 -6.91 2.77
CA LYS A 23 10.66 -5.59 2.99
C LYS A 23 9.70 -4.50 2.51
N ALA A 24 9.06 -3.84 3.46
CA ALA A 24 8.29 -2.63 3.20
C ALA A 24 9.16 -1.51 2.62
N THR A 25 8.72 -0.88 1.53
CA THR A 25 9.41 0.30 0.96
C THR A 25 8.84 1.62 1.47
N GLY A 26 7.66 1.60 2.10
CA GLY A 26 6.92 2.80 2.49
C GLY A 26 6.32 3.55 1.30
N ALA A 27 6.41 3.01 0.09
CA ALA A 27 5.80 3.61 -1.09
C ALA A 27 4.27 3.57 -0.98
N THR A 28 3.64 4.64 -1.47
CA THR A 28 2.19 4.72 -1.66
C THR A 28 1.94 5.11 -3.12
N GLU A 29 1.02 4.43 -3.78
CA GLU A 29 0.77 4.59 -5.22
C GLU A 29 -0.68 4.30 -5.57
N GLU A 30 -1.26 5.09 -6.48
CA GLU A 30 -2.55 4.77 -7.11
C GLU A 30 -2.31 3.75 -8.23
N ILE A 31 -2.72 2.50 -8.01
CA ILE A 31 -2.48 1.38 -8.95
C ILE A 31 -3.62 1.19 -9.95
N ALA A 32 -4.79 1.74 -9.65
CA ALA A 32 -5.94 1.91 -10.53
C ALA A 32 -6.78 3.09 -10.03
N HIS A 33 -7.68 3.63 -10.86
CA HIS A 33 -8.49 4.80 -10.46
C HIS A 33 -9.25 4.55 -9.14
N GLY A 34 -8.90 5.33 -8.10
CA GLY A 34 -9.47 5.23 -6.76
C GLY A 34 -8.93 4.08 -5.91
N VAL A 35 -7.96 3.30 -6.40
CA VAL A 35 -7.34 2.16 -5.70
C VAL A 35 -5.88 2.46 -5.45
N PHE A 36 -5.52 2.57 -4.17
CA PHE A 36 -4.17 2.88 -3.73
C PHE A 36 -3.57 1.70 -3.00
N PHE A 37 -2.28 1.51 -3.17
CA PHE A 37 -1.50 0.51 -2.46
C PHE A 37 -0.48 1.19 -1.57
N VAL A 38 -0.49 0.83 -0.28
CA VAL A 38 0.49 1.26 0.72
C VAL A 38 1.42 0.07 0.99
N HIS A 39 2.65 0.15 0.49
CA HIS A 39 3.65 -0.90 0.64
C HIS A 39 4.30 -0.83 2.03
N ALA A 40 3.57 -1.35 3.02
CA ALA A 40 3.95 -1.51 4.42
C ALA A 40 4.33 -2.97 4.72
N PHE A 41 4.75 -3.26 5.95
CA PHE A 41 4.92 -4.65 6.39
C PHE A 41 3.54 -5.24 6.64
N ALA A 42 3.17 -6.26 5.86
CA ALA A 42 1.78 -6.57 5.51
C ALA A 42 1.11 -5.36 4.83
N ASN A 43 0.90 -5.46 3.52
CA ASN A 43 0.46 -4.32 2.73
C ASN A 43 -0.95 -3.86 3.10
N VAL A 44 -1.29 -2.62 2.76
CA VAL A 44 -2.67 -2.12 2.89
C VAL A 44 -3.13 -1.65 1.52
N THR A 45 -4.32 -2.08 1.13
CA THR A 45 -5.01 -1.50 -0.04
C THR A 45 -6.06 -0.53 0.45
N VAL A 46 -6.10 0.67 -0.13
CA VAL A 46 -7.08 1.71 0.17
C VAL A 46 -7.92 1.93 -1.07
N VAL A 47 -9.24 1.75 -0.95
CA VAL A 47 -10.19 2.05 -2.03
C VAL A 47 -11.00 3.26 -1.62
N ARG A 48 -10.95 4.33 -2.42
CA ARG A 48 -11.86 5.47 -2.28
C ARG A 48 -13.25 5.06 -2.74
N ALA A 49 -14.20 5.07 -1.82
CA ALA A 49 -15.62 4.85 -2.06
C ALA A 49 -16.40 6.15 -1.89
N GLY A 50 -17.65 6.20 -2.38
CA GLY A 50 -18.45 7.43 -2.37
C GLY A 50 -18.79 7.98 -0.97
N ARG A 51 -18.53 7.24 0.11
CA ARG A 51 -18.81 7.65 1.51
C ARG A 51 -17.60 7.45 2.44
N GLY A 52 -16.39 7.36 1.90
CA GLY A 52 -15.17 7.17 2.68
C GLY A 52 -14.26 6.10 2.10
N LEU A 53 -13.49 5.45 2.96
CA LEU A 53 -12.47 4.49 2.55
C LEU A 53 -12.87 3.05 2.88
N VAL A 54 -12.55 2.13 1.98
CA VAL A 54 -12.47 0.69 2.28
C VAL A 54 -11.01 0.32 2.38
N LEU A 55 -10.64 -0.33 3.49
CA LEU A 55 -9.28 -0.81 3.74
C LEU A 55 -9.27 -2.34 3.64
N VAL A 56 -8.30 -2.88 2.89
CA VAL A 56 -7.97 -4.31 2.89
C VAL A 56 -6.64 -4.46 3.62
N ASP A 57 -6.65 -5.32 4.64
CA ASP A 57 -5.58 -5.47 5.64
C ASP A 57 -5.25 -4.19 6.42
N THR A 58 -4.38 -4.31 7.43
CA THR A 58 -4.08 -3.22 8.38
C THR A 58 -2.60 -3.08 8.73
N ALA A 59 -1.72 -3.74 7.97
CA ALA A 59 -0.29 -3.83 8.26
C ALA A 59 0.00 -4.41 9.66
N ASN A 60 1.16 -4.05 10.24
CA ASN A 60 1.53 -4.43 11.59
C ASN A 60 1.31 -3.31 12.62
N TYR A 61 1.09 -3.70 13.87
CA TYR A 61 0.85 -2.77 14.98
C TYR A 61 2.03 -1.80 15.24
N VAL A 62 3.26 -2.27 15.02
CA VAL A 62 4.48 -1.47 15.24
C VAL A 62 4.53 -0.29 14.27
N GLY A 63 4.05 -0.45 13.04
CA GLY A 63 4.05 0.59 12.00
C GLY A 63 2.78 1.43 11.94
N ARG A 64 1.81 1.21 12.84
CA ARG A 64 0.43 1.73 12.71
C ARG A 64 0.34 3.23 12.47
N ASP A 65 1.16 4.04 13.14
CA ASP A 65 1.09 5.51 13.01
C ASP A 65 1.57 5.97 11.63
N ARG A 66 2.60 5.30 11.08
CA ARG A 66 3.08 5.56 9.72
C ARG A 66 2.07 5.11 8.68
N THR A 67 1.48 3.92 8.85
CA THR A 67 0.43 3.41 7.95
C THR A 67 -0.78 4.34 7.98
N PHE A 68 -1.22 4.75 9.16
CA PHE A 68 -2.34 5.69 9.32
C PHE A 68 -2.06 7.02 8.62
N ALA A 69 -0.87 7.60 8.82
CA ALA A 69 -0.46 8.85 8.16
C ALA A 69 -0.46 8.70 6.61
N ALA A 70 0.01 7.56 6.09
CA ALA A 70 -0.01 7.29 4.65
C ALA A 70 -1.44 7.20 4.09
N VAL A 71 -2.35 6.50 4.80
CA VAL A 71 -3.78 6.42 4.43
C VAL A 71 -4.43 7.81 4.45
N ARG A 72 -4.15 8.62 5.48
CA ARG A 72 -4.68 9.99 5.59
C ARG A 72 -4.13 10.95 4.54
N ALA A 73 -2.93 10.71 4.03
CA ALA A 73 -2.38 11.48 2.92
C ALA A 73 -3.07 11.14 1.58
N ILE A 74 -3.61 9.92 1.43
CA ILE A 74 -4.43 9.54 0.27
C ILE A 74 -5.77 10.25 0.31
N ASP A 75 -6.47 10.27 1.44
CA ASP A 75 -7.76 10.95 1.57
C ASP A 75 -7.81 11.83 2.84
N PRO A 76 -7.71 13.16 2.66
CA PRO A 76 -7.74 14.09 3.78
C PRO A 76 -9.16 14.36 4.30
N ALA A 77 -10.22 13.81 3.68
CA ALA A 77 -11.60 14.03 4.12
C ALA A 77 -11.78 13.66 5.61
N PRO A 78 -12.52 14.43 6.40
CA PRO A 78 -12.78 14.11 7.80
C PRO A 78 -13.48 12.75 7.94
N LEU A 79 -13.19 12.05 9.05
CA LEU A 79 -13.82 10.79 9.44
C LEU A 79 -15.29 11.00 9.82
#